data_AF-Q5XHY6-F1
#
_entry.id   AF-Q5XHY6-F1
#
_cell.length_a   1.000
_cell.length_b   1.000
_cell.length_c   1.000
_cell.angle_alpha   90.00
_cell.angle_beta   90.00
_cell.angle_gamma   90.00
#
_symmetry.space_group_name_H-M   'P 1'
#
loop_
_entity.id
_entity.type
_entity.pdbx_description
1 polymer ?
#
loop_
_entity_poly.entity_id
_entity_poly.type
_entity_poly.pdbx_seq_one_letter_code
_entity_poly.pdbx_strand_id
1 'polypeptide(L)'
;MLYEELQQVKAAMRPGPRLDLDTAHVFCQWQSCLQMGLYLNQLLSTPLPEPNLTWLYNGNLVHRLCQQLLASCSAESLLSICPEARQLYEHLFSATRSYAPAELFLPKATSKSKKRRQKKKIASLGTTSDTKHCSYAIK
;
A
#
# COMPACT_ATOMS: atom_id res chain seq x y z
N MET A 1 -32.57 -14.75 -5.99
CA MET A 1 -33.11 -13.41 -5.69
C MET A 1 -32.04 -12.50 -5.10
N LEU A 2 -31.51 -12.75 -3.89
CA LEU A 2 -30.50 -11.87 -3.25
C LEU A 2 -29.26 -11.57 -4.10
N TYR A 3 -28.77 -12.56 -4.85
CA TYR A 3 -27.60 -12.41 -5.72
C TYR A 3 -27.85 -11.48 -6.91
N GLU A 4 -29.04 -11.53 -7.50
CA GLU A 4 -29.45 -10.67 -8.62
C GLU A 4 -29.67 -9.24 -8.16
N GLU A 5 -30.28 -9.06 -6.99
CA GLU A 5 -30.45 -7.75 -6.34
C GLU A 5 -29.08 -7.10 -6.06
N LEU A 6 -28.11 -7.86 -5.55
CA LEU A 6 -26.74 -7.38 -5.32
C LEU A 6 -26.01 -7.03 -6.64
N GLN A 7 -26.25 -7.78 -7.73
CA GLN A 7 -25.70 -7.44 -9.04
C GLN A 7 -26.28 -6.15 -9.60
N GLN A 8 -27.58 -5.91 -9.46
CA GLN A 8 -28.22 -4.67 -9.90
C GLN A 8 -27.73 -3.46 -9.11
N VAL A 9 -27.58 -3.59 -7.78
CA VAL A 9 -27.00 -2.53 -6.93
C VAL A 9 -25.56 -2.24 -7.35
N LYS A 10 -24.75 -3.27 -7.60
CA LYS A 10 -23.37 -3.12 -8.09
C LYS A 10 -23.31 -2.44 -9.47
N ALA A 11 -24.26 -2.72 -10.36
CA ALA A 11 -24.33 -2.09 -11.68
C ALA A 11 -24.81 -0.63 -11.63
N ALA A 12 -25.68 -0.29 -10.66
CA ALA A 12 -26.18 1.06 -10.44
C ALA A 12 -25.18 1.98 -9.70
N MET A 13 -24.24 1.39 -8.94
CA MET A 13 -23.12 2.15 -8.37
C MET A 13 -22.21 2.65 -9.50
N ARG A 14 -22.25 3.97 -9.77
CA ARG A 14 -21.25 4.63 -10.61
C ARG A 14 -19.85 4.16 -10.16
N PRO A 15 -18.93 3.83 -11.09
CA PRO A 15 -17.57 3.54 -10.72
C PRO A 15 -16.97 4.81 -10.13
N GLY A 16 -17.00 4.91 -8.79
CA GLY A 16 -16.16 5.84 -8.06
C GLY A 16 -14.69 5.54 -8.37
N PRO A 17 -13.76 6.40 -7.92
CA PRO A 17 -12.34 6.13 -8.03
C PRO A 17 -12.09 4.69 -7.55
N ARG A 18 -11.66 3.82 -8.45
CA ARG A 18 -11.42 2.41 -8.10
C ARG A 18 -10.36 2.43 -7.02
N LEU A 19 -10.72 1.97 -5.83
CA LEU A 19 -9.77 1.80 -4.74
C LEU A 19 -8.65 0.91 -5.27
N ASP A 20 -7.41 1.35 -5.11
CA ASP A 20 -6.26 0.53 -5.47
C ASP A 20 -6.33 -0.79 -4.69
N LEU A 21 -6.30 -1.91 -5.42
CA LEU A 21 -6.53 -3.23 -4.84
C LEU A 21 -5.41 -3.58 -3.84
N ASP A 22 -4.18 -3.20 -4.15
CA ASP A 22 -3.04 -3.41 -3.25
C ASP A 22 -3.22 -2.62 -1.95
N THR A 23 -3.63 -1.34 -2.05
CA THR A 23 -3.98 -0.51 -0.90
C THR A 23 -5.12 -1.12 -0.08
N ALA A 24 -6.16 -1.66 -0.73
CA ALA A 24 -7.27 -2.35 -0.07
C ALA A 24 -6.77 -3.54 0.76
N HIS A 25 -5.92 -4.38 0.15
CA HIS A 25 -5.37 -5.57 0.80
C HIS A 25 -4.47 -5.22 1.99
N VAL A 26 -3.59 -4.23 1.84
CA VAL A 26 -2.73 -3.77 2.94
C VAL A 26 -3.59 -3.22 4.08
N PHE A 27 -4.63 -2.46 3.74
CA PHE A 27 -5.53 -1.94 4.75
C PHE A 27 -6.28 -3.04 5.51
N CYS A 28 -6.82 -4.05 4.80
CA CYS A 28 -7.45 -5.19 5.46
C CYS A 28 -6.49 -5.92 6.40
N GLN A 29 -5.23 -6.12 6.00
CA GLN A 29 -4.22 -6.75 6.86
C GLN A 29 -3.96 -5.93 8.12
N TRP A 30 -3.82 -4.60 7.98
CA TRP A 30 -3.66 -3.70 9.10
C TRP A 30 -4.87 -3.75 10.06
N GLN A 31 -6.10 -3.74 9.53
CA GLN A 31 -7.32 -3.86 10.33
C GLN A 31 -7.38 -5.18 11.10
N SER A 32 -7.04 -6.31 10.45
CA SER A 32 -7.01 -7.61 11.13
C SER A 32 -6.00 -7.64 12.28
N CYS A 33 -4.81 -7.06 12.08
CA CYS A 33 -3.80 -6.95 13.14
C CYS A 33 -4.30 -6.11 14.32
N LEU A 34 -4.89 -4.96 14.02
CA LEU A 34 -5.43 -4.03 15.01
C LEU A 34 -6.59 -4.63 15.82
N GLN A 35 -7.47 -5.40 15.16
CA GLN A 35 -8.55 -6.13 15.81
C GLN A 35 -8.01 -7.12 16.85
N MET A 36 -6.93 -7.85 16.52
CA MET A 36 -6.29 -8.74 17.48
C MET A 36 -5.67 -7.98 18.67
N GLY A 37 -5.08 -6.81 18.43
CA GLY A 37 -4.58 -5.93 19.49
C GLY A 37 -5.68 -5.45 20.44
N LEU A 38 -6.87 -5.16 19.92
CA LEU A 38 -8.03 -4.79 20.73
C LEU A 38 -8.51 -5.95 21.62
N TYR A 39 -8.61 -7.16 21.06
CA TYR A 39 -8.96 -8.34 21.86
C TYR A 39 -7.93 -8.63 22.94
N LEU A 40 -6.64 -8.45 22.65
CA LEU A 40 -5.59 -8.57 23.65
C LEU A 40 -5.75 -7.51 24.76
N ASN A 41 -6.02 -6.26 24.41
CA ASN A 41 -6.27 -5.20 25.39
C ASN A 41 -7.44 -5.55 26.30
N GLN A 42 -8.54 -6.07 25.75
CA GLN A 42 -9.71 -6.50 26.52
C GLN A 42 -9.39 -7.68 27.44
N LEU A 43 -8.65 -8.68 26.95
CA LEU A 43 -8.23 -9.84 27.75
C LEU A 43 -7.36 -9.42 28.96
N LEU A 44 -6.56 -8.38 28.79
CA LEU A 44 -5.71 -7.82 29.86
C LEU A 44 -6.45 -6.84 30.78
N SER A 45 -7.80 -6.82 30.76
CA SER A 45 -8.63 -5.89 31.54
C SER A 45 -8.42 -4.42 31.15
N THR A 46 -8.26 -4.14 29.86
CA THR A 46 -8.22 -2.79 29.27
C THR A 46 -7.16 -1.85 29.85
N PRO A 47 -5.86 -2.22 29.84
CA PRO A 47 -4.79 -1.35 30.32
C PRO A 47 -4.59 -0.10 29.44
N LEU A 48 -5.04 -0.13 28.18
CA LEU A 48 -4.99 0.98 27.24
C LEU A 48 -6.40 1.50 26.92
N PRO A 49 -6.55 2.82 26.66
CA PRO A 49 -7.82 3.39 26.22
C PRO A 49 -8.24 2.83 24.86
N GLU A 50 -9.51 2.46 24.73
CA GLU A 50 -10.04 1.95 23.46
C GLU A 50 -10.15 3.10 22.42
N PRO A 51 -9.69 2.88 21.17
CA PRO A 51 -9.83 3.86 20.11
C PRO A 51 -11.27 3.91 19.56
N ASN A 52 -11.63 5.02 18.91
CA ASN A 52 -12.91 5.13 18.21
C ASN A 52 -12.92 4.25 16.95
N LEU A 53 -13.57 3.09 17.02
CA LEU A 53 -13.62 2.11 15.93
C LEU A 53 -14.31 2.64 14.68
N THR A 54 -15.31 3.51 14.82
CA THR A 54 -16.03 4.10 13.67
C THR A 54 -15.09 4.94 12.80
N TRP A 55 -14.12 5.62 13.42
CA TRP A 55 -13.10 6.37 12.70
C TRP A 55 -12.04 5.45 12.09
N LEU A 56 -11.61 4.46 12.88
CA LEU A 56 -10.52 3.54 12.52
C LEU A 56 -10.86 2.61 11.34
N TYR A 57 -12.14 2.23 11.22
CA TYR A 57 -12.66 1.41 10.14
C TYR A 57 -13.32 2.23 9.02
N ASN A 58 -13.12 3.56 9.02
CA ASN A 58 -13.64 4.42 7.97
C ASN A 58 -12.81 4.33 6.69
N GLY A 59 -13.31 3.58 5.70
CA GLY A 59 -12.64 3.39 4.42
C GLY A 59 -12.35 4.70 3.66
N ASN A 60 -13.22 5.72 3.78
CA ASN A 60 -12.99 7.02 3.13
C ASN A 60 -11.85 7.81 3.78
N LEU A 61 -11.72 7.73 5.11
CA LEU A 61 -10.62 8.37 5.83
C LEU A 61 -9.28 7.74 5.41
N VAL A 62 -9.23 6.43 5.42
CA VAL A 62 -8.03 5.65 5.08
C VAL A 62 -7.63 5.89 3.63
N HIS A 63 -8.58 5.86 2.70
CA HIS A 63 -8.29 6.12 1.30
C HIS A 63 -7.66 7.51 1.10
N ARG A 64 -8.17 8.53 1.78
CA ARG A 64 -7.59 9.89 1.75
C ARG A 64 -6.21 9.95 2.38
N LEU A 65 -6.01 9.30 3.53
CA LEU A 65 -4.71 9.24 4.19
C LEU A 65 -3.66 8.55 3.30
N CYS A 66 -4.01 7.44 2.65
CA CYS A 66 -3.12 6.77 1.70
C CYS A 66 -2.78 7.68 0.52
N GLN A 67 -3.76 8.39 -0.06
CA GLN A 67 -3.49 9.36 -1.12
C GLN A 67 -2.58 10.50 -0.65
N GLN A 68 -2.81 11.03 0.55
CA GLN A 68 -1.97 12.07 1.13
C GLN A 68 -0.56 11.58 1.43
N LEU A 69 -0.40 10.35 1.92
CA LEU A 69 0.91 9.73 2.14
C LEU A 69 1.67 9.49 0.83
N LEU A 70 0.97 9.07 -0.23
CA LEU A 70 1.57 8.88 -1.55
C LEU A 70 1.93 10.20 -2.23
N ALA A 71 1.17 11.27 -1.96
CA ALA A 71 1.45 12.61 -2.47
C ALA A 71 2.50 13.37 -1.62
N SER A 72 2.61 13.04 -0.34
CA SER A 72 3.56 13.66 0.60
C SER A 72 4.92 12.96 0.48
N CYS A 73 6.01 13.71 0.65
CA CYS A 73 7.35 13.13 0.59
C CYS A 73 7.68 12.18 1.75
N SER A 74 6.95 12.24 2.88
CA SER A 74 7.14 11.37 4.05
C SER A 74 5.95 11.38 5.02
N ALA A 75 5.85 10.34 5.87
CA ALA A 75 4.92 10.29 6.99
C ALA A 75 5.17 11.42 8.02
N GLU A 76 6.44 11.76 8.25
CA GLU A 76 6.86 12.88 9.10
C GLU A 76 6.23 14.22 8.68
N SER A 77 6.16 14.47 7.37
CA SER A 77 5.55 15.69 6.84
C SER A 77 4.07 15.75 7.15
N LEU A 78 3.36 14.61 7.10
CA LEU A 78 1.94 14.54 7.41
C LEU A 78 1.68 14.75 8.91
N LEU A 79 2.55 14.18 9.76
CA LEU A 79 2.45 14.28 11.22
C LEU A 79 2.96 15.61 11.79
N SER A 80 3.60 16.46 10.99
CA SER A 80 4.15 17.75 11.44
C SER A 80 3.12 18.68 12.10
N ILE A 81 1.83 18.48 11.84
CA ILE A 81 0.71 19.23 12.43
C ILE A 81 0.53 18.88 13.93
N CYS A 82 1.01 17.72 14.38
CA CYS A 82 0.95 17.27 15.77
C CYS A 82 2.31 16.70 16.23
N PRO A 83 3.12 17.49 16.95
CA PRO A 83 4.45 17.09 17.42
C PRO A 83 4.46 15.79 18.24
N GLU A 84 3.44 15.58 19.06
CA GLU A 84 3.29 14.40 19.92
C GLU A 84 3.07 13.14 19.08
N ALA A 85 2.21 13.21 18.06
CA ALA A 85 1.96 12.11 17.14
C ALA A 85 3.22 11.78 16.32
N ARG A 86 3.98 12.80 15.93
CA ARG A 86 5.26 12.65 15.25
C ARG A 86 6.29 11.93 16.11
N GLN A 87 6.48 12.36 17.36
CA GLN A 87 7.40 11.71 18.30
C GLN A 87 7.01 10.25 18.56
N LEU A 88 5.72 9.97 18.74
CA LEU A 88 5.24 8.61 18.94
C LEU A 88 5.53 7.73 17.72
N TYR A 89 5.29 8.25 16.51
CA TYR A 89 5.63 7.54 15.28
C TYR A 89 7.13 7.23 15.21
N GLU A 90 8.01 8.20 15.45
CA GLU A 90 9.46 8.00 15.40
C GLU A 90 9.94 6.95 16.44
N HIS A 91 9.39 6.98 17.66
CA HIS A 91 9.71 5.97 18.67
C HIS A 91 9.24 4.57 18.26
N LEU A 92 8.02 4.44 17.76
CA LEU A 92 7.50 3.13 17.32
C LEU A 92 8.22 2.63 16.07
N PHE A 93 8.48 3.52 15.10
CA PHE A 93 9.16 3.20 13.87
C PHE A 93 10.61 2.77 14.15
N SER A 94 11.34 3.51 14.99
CA SER A 94 12.70 3.13 15.38
C SER A 94 12.75 1.81 16.15
N ALA A 95 11.80 1.58 17.08
CA ALA A 95 11.71 0.34 17.83
C ALA A 95 11.38 -0.87 16.95
N THR A 96 10.52 -0.70 15.94
CA THR A 96 10.11 -1.81 15.05
C THR A 96 11.11 -2.06 13.92
N ARG A 97 11.88 -1.06 13.51
CA ARG A 97 12.84 -1.15 12.40
C ARG A 97 13.90 -2.23 12.61
N SER A 98 14.33 -2.48 13.85
CA SER A 98 15.32 -3.52 14.16
C SER A 98 14.76 -4.95 14.04
N TYR A 99 13.44 -5.11 14.09
CA TYR A 99 12.76 -6.42 14.01
C TYR A 99 12.11 -6.69 12.65
N ALA A 100 12.02 -5.67 11.80
CA ALA A 100 11.43 -5.76 10.47
C ALA A 100 12.49 -6.13 9.42
N PRO A 101 12.20 -7.07 8.50
CA PRO A 101 13.07 -7.39 7.38
C PRO A 101 13.42 -6.13 6.56
N ALA A 102 14.70 -5.96 6.21
CA ALA A 102 15.18 -4.79 5.47
C ALA A 102 14.48 -4.60 4.13
N GLU A 103 13.97 -5.68 3.54
CA GLU A 103 13.19 -5.71 2.30
C GLU A 103 11.89 -4.90 2.40
N LEU A 104 11.33 -4.73 3.59
CA LEU A 104 10.11 -3.95 3.80
C LEU A 104 10.34 -2.43 3.67
N PHE A 105 11.58 -1.97 3.81
CA PHE A 105 11.96 -0.56 3.74
C PHE A 105 12.65 -0.19 2.41
N LEU A 106 12.90 -1.17 1.54
CA LEU A 106 13.48 -0.94 0.24
C LEU A 106 12.39 -0.51 -0.76
N PRO A 107 12.66 0.52 -1.60
CA PRO A 107 11.73 0.87 -2.67
C PRO A 107 11.55 -0.35 -3.59
N LYS A 108 10.30 -0.75 -3.78
CA LYS A 108 9.91 -1.93 -4.56
C LYS A 108 10.50 -1.80 -5.96
N ALA A 109 11.59 -2.53 -6.25
CA ALA A 109 12.16 -2.59 -7.58
C ALA A 109 11.07 -3.13 -8.52
N THR A 110 10.70 -2.35 -9.53
CA THR A 110 9.70 -2.77 -10.52
C THR A 110 10.24 -3.99 -11.27
N SER A 111 9.83 -5.19 -10.83
CA SER A 111 10.16 -6.42 -11.53
C SER A 111 9.35 -6.50 -12.81
N LYS A 112 9.85 -5.86 -13.88
CA LYS A 112 9.42 -6.16 -15.25
C LYS A 112 9.85 -7.59 -15.57
N SER A 113 9.02 -8.58 -15.23
CA SER A 113 9.30 -9.96 -15.63
C SER A 113 8.05 -10.70 -16.08
N LYS A 114 8.15 -11.16 -17.33
CA LYS A 114 7.43 -12.27 -17.99
C LYS A 114 6.11 -11.95 -18.72
N LYS A 115 6.28 -11.54 -19.98
CA LYS A 115 5.51 -12.14 -21.08
C LYS A 115 6.38 -12.38 -22.32
N ARG A 116 7.45 -13.17 -22.18
CA ARG A 116 8.16 -13.76 -23.33
C ARG A 116 7.38 -14.99 -23.79
N ARG A 117 6.31 -14.76 -24.56
CA ARG A 117 5.66 -15.81 -25.35
C ARG A 117 6.65 -16.25 -26.43
N GLN A 118 7.01 -17.53 -26.41
CA GLN A 118 7.84 -18.18 -27.41
C GLN A 118 7.26 -17.94 -28.81
N LYS A 119 7.97 -17.22 -29.68
CA LYS A 119 7.66 -17.15 -31.11
C LYS A 119 8.61 -18.08 -31.85
N LYS A 120 7.99 -19.11 -32.43
CA LYS A 120 8.55 -20.16 -33.29
C LYS A 120 9.47 -19.58 -34.37
N LYS A 121 10.65 -20.21 -34.52
CA LYS A 121 11.67 -20.01 -35.57
C LYS A 121 11.05 -19.81 -36.96
N ILE A 122 11.40 -18.73 -37.65
CA ILE A 122 11.54 -18.67 -39.12
C ILE A 122 12.76 -17.76 -39.43
N ALA A 123 13.56 -18.19 -40.40
CA ALA A 123 14.90 -17.72 -40.77
C ALA A 123 14.92 -16.46 -41.65
N SER A 124 16.04 -15.72 -41.59
CA SER A 124 16.74 -14.92 -42.64
C SER A 124 17.63 -13.87 -41.93
N LEU A 125 18.96 -14.06 -41.86
CA LEU A 125 19.99 -13.61 -42.82
C LEU A 125 19.91 -12.11 -43.13
N GLY A 126 20.87 -11.33 -42.60
CA GLY A 126 21.05 -9.91 -42.91
C GLY A 126 22.00 -9.19 -41.94
N THR A 127 23.27 -9.13 -42.32
CA THR A 127 24.40 -8.37 -41.77
C THR A 127 24.18 -6.85 -41.70
N THR A 128 24.60 -6.19 -40.60
CA THR A 128 25.73 -5.21 -40.47
C THR A 128 25.52 -4.17 -39.35
N SER A 129 26.65 -3.80 -38.74
CA SER A 129 27.06 -2.52 -38.13
C SER A 129 26.39 -1.99 -36.85
N ASP A 130 27.20 -2.00 -35.78
CA ASP A 130 27.64 -0.86 -34.95
C ASP A 130 26.62 0.21 -34.53
N THR A 131 26.54 0.47 -33.22
CA THR A 131 26.97 1.74 -32.58
C THR A 131 26.63 1.69 -31.08
N LYS A 132 27.65 1.87 -30.25
CA LYS A 132 27.53 2.13 -28.80
C LYS A 132 26.94 3.52 -28.58
N HIS A 133 25.93 3.67 -27.73
CA HIS A 133 25.79 4.92 -26.98
C HIS A 133 25.09 4.71 -25.63
N CYS A 134 25.85 4.94 -24.57
CA CYS A 134 25.39 5.17 -23.22
C CYS A 134 24.98 6.66 -23.13
N SER A 135 23.81 6.98 -22.58
CA SER A 135 23.47 8.36 -22.25
C SER A 135 22.70 8.44 -20.94
N TYR A 136 23.37 9.02 -19.95
CA TYR A 136 22.84 9.53 -18.69
C TYR A 136 22.07 10.85 -18.90
N ALA A 137 21.08 11.12 -18.06
CA ALA A 137 20.63 12.44 -17.55
C ALA A 137 19.40 12.15 -16.64
N ILE A 138 19.45 12.22 -15.31
CA ILE A 138 19.57 13.38 -14.41
C ILE A 138 19.06 14.70 -15.01
N LYS A 139 17.82 15.04 -14.67
CA LYS A 139 17.47 16.26 -13.93
C LYS A 139 16.15 16.05 -13.20
#